data_AF-A0A3M1NQY2-F1
#
_entry.id   AF-A0A3M1NQY2-F1
#
_cell.length_a   1.000
_cell.length_b   1.000
_cell.length_c   1.000
_cell.angle_alpha   90.00
_cell.angle_beta   90.00
_cell.angle_gamma   90.00
#
_symmetry.space_group_name_H-M   'P 1'
#
loop_
_entity.id
_entity.type
_entity.pdbx_description
1 polymer ?
#
loop_
_entity_poly.entity_id
_entity_poly.type
_entity_poly.pdbx_seq_one_letter_code
_entity_poly.pdbx_strand_id
1 'polypeptide(L)'
;WDDSGTERPQEWVLVAHNREELRRVMWDYVGIVRSRLRLERAARRTRLLYEETEDFYRRTRVSTGLCELRNMIAVAYLIIRSAQMRRESRGLHYMLDYPEPVEDECRPTLV
;
A
#
# COMPACT_ATOMS: atom_id res chain seq x y z
N TRP A 1 -34.28 10.46 7.22
CA TRP A 1 -33.22 10.27 6.23
C TRP A 1 -33.42 8.86 5.71
N ASP A 2 -33.88 8.73 4.47
CA ASP A 2 -34.24 7.46 3.84
C ASP A 2 -33.16 7.12 2.81
N ASP A 3 -32.60 5.93 2.92
CA ASP A 3 -31.46 5.43 2.15
C ASP A 3 -31.81 4.17 1.36
N SER A 4 -33.10 3.90 1.19
CA SER A 4 -33.58 2.76 0.43
C SER A 4 -33.26 2.93 -1.07
N GLY A 5 -32.22 2.24 -1.54
CA GLY A 5 -31.86 2.14 -2.97
C GLY A 5 -30.42 2.52 -3.33
N THR A 6 -29.59 2.92 -2.38
CA THR A 6 -28.25 3.47 -2.67
C THR A 6 -27.11 2.44 -2.72
N GLU A 7 -27.39 1.15 -2.50
CA GLU A 7 -26.37 0.10 -2.66
C GLU A 7 -26.18 -0.25 -4.14
N ARG A 8 -25.30 0.49 -4.83
CA ARG A 8 -24.94 0.16 -6.22
C ARG A 8 -23.92 -0.98 -6.22
N PRO A 9 -24.23 -2.18 -6.75
CA PRO A 9 -23.31 -3.32 -6.73
C PRO A 9 -21.97 -3.04 -7.43
N GLN A 10 -21.96 -2.12 -8.40
CA GLN A 10 -20.80 -1.70 -9.17
C GLN A 10 -19.69 -1.07 -8.29
N GLU A 11 -20.08 -0.37 -7.23
CA GLU A 11 -19.17 0.29 -6.29
C GLU A 11 -18.37 -0.73 -5.46
N TRP A 12 -19.02 -1.81 -5.04
CA TRP A 12 -18.38 -2.89 -4.29
C TRP A 12 -17.36 -3.66 -5.13
N VAL A 13 -17.61 -3.82 -6.43
CA VAL A 13 -16.67 -4.45 -7.36
C VAL A 13 -15.37 -3.64 -7.45
N LEU A 14 -15.45 -2.31 -7.49
CA LEU A 14 -14.26 -1.44 -7.51
C LEU A 14 -13.43 -1.57 -6.22
N VAL A 15 -14.08 -1.55 -5.06
CA VAL A 15 -13.39 -1.72 -3.78
C VAL A 15 -12.69 -3.08 -3.69
N ALA A 16 -13.37 -4.16 -4.10
CA ALA A 16 -12.79 -5.49 -4.11
C ALA A 16 -11.60 -5.59 -5.09
N HIS A 17 -11.73 -4.98 -6.28
CA HIS A 17 -10.67 -4.94 -7.28
C HIS A 17 -9.42 -4.21 -6.76
N ASN A 18 -9.59 -3.00 -6.24
CA ASN A 18 -8.48 -2.18 -5.73
C ASN A 18 -7.79 -2.85 -4.53
N ARG A 19 -8.56 -3.56 -3.69
CA ARG A 19 -8.00 -4.35 -2.59
C ARG A 19 -7.10 -5.47 -3.10
N GLU A 20 -7.54 -6.20 -4.13
CA GLU A 20 -6.76 -7.26 -4.74
C GLU A 20 -5.52 -6.72 -5.46
N GLU A 21 -5.65 -5.60 -6.17
CA GLU A 21 -4.51 -4.92 -6.81
C GLU A 21 -3.46 -4.52 -5.77
N LEU A 22 -3.86 -3.90 -4.66
CA LEU A 22 -2.94 -3.53 -3.59
C LEU A 22 -2.20 -4.75 -3.03
N ARG A 23 -2.90 -5.87 -2.83
CA ARG A 23 -2.29 -7.11 -2.33
C ARG A 23 -1.23 -7.64 -3.30
N ARG A 24 -1.50 -7.63 -4.61
CA ARG A 24 -0.52 -8.03 -5.64
C ARG A 24 0.68 -7.09 -5.66
N VAL A 25 0.46 -5.79 -5.58
CA VAL A 25 1.56 -4.79 -5.49
C VAL A 25 2.47 -5.08 -4.30
N MET A 26 1.90 -5.34 -3.12
CA MET A 26 2.68 -5.64 -1.92
C MET A 26 3.42 -6.99 -2.04
N TRP A 27 2.79 -8.00 -2.63
CA TRP A 27 3.40 -9.31 -2.84
C TRP A 27 4.58 -9.25 -3.84
N ASP A 28 4.35 -8.69 -5.03
CA ASP A 28 5.30 -8.69 -6.13
C ASP A 28 6.51 -7.78 -5.90
N TYR A 29 6.30 -6.67 -5.20
CA TYR A 29 7.31 -5.61 -5.07
C TYR A 29 7.83 -5.39 -3.66
N VAL A 30 7.08 -5.79 -2.63
CA VAL A 30 7.39 -5.52 -1.21
C VAL A 30 7.47 -6.82 -0.39
N GLY A 31 7.53 -7.97 -1.07
CA GLY A 31 7.72 -9.29 -0.49
C GLY A 31 9.11 -9.52 0.12
N ILE A 32 9.50 -10.78 0.31
CA ILE A 32 10.73 -11.17 1.03
C ILE A 32 11.97 -10.50 0.42
N VAL A 33 12.09 -10.54 -0.90
CA VAL A 33 13.23 -9.99 -1.66
C VAL A 33 12.83 -8.69 -2.33
N ARG A 34 13.54 -7.59 -1.99
CA ARG A 34 13.24 -6.24 -2.45
C ARG A 34 14.37 -5.67 -3.30
N SER A 35 14.04 -4.66 -4.10
CA SER A 35 15.01 -3.80 -4.78
C SER A 35 14.46 -2.40 -4.90
N ARG A 36 15.33 -1.40 -5.07
CA ARG A 36 14.94 0.00 -5.27
C ARG A 36 13.92 0.15 -6.39
N LEU A 37 14.18 -0.48 -7.53
CA LEU A 37 13.28 -0.44 -8.68
C LEU A 37 11.89 -0.98 -8.35
N ARG A 38 11.80 -2.09 -7.60
CA ARG A 38 10.52 -2.68 -7.19
C ARG A 38 9.79 -1.77 -6.21
N LEU A 39 10.48 -1.23 -5.22
CA LEU A 39 9.89 -0.31 -4.24
C LEU A 39 9.38 0.99 -4.88
N GLU A 40 10.12 1.55 -5.84
CA GLU A 40 9.67 2.71 -6.63
C GLU A 40 8.42 2.38 -7.46
N ARG A 41 8.37 1.19 -8.06
CA ARG A 41 7.19 0.69 -8.78
C ARG A 41 5.99 0.49 -7.86
N ALA A 42 6.20 0.00 -6.65
CA ALA A 42 5.17 -0.15 -5.63
C ALA A 42 4.63 1.23 -5.22
N ALA A 43 5.51 2.17 -4.89
CA ALA A 43 5.14 3.52 -4.47
C ALA A 43 4.25 4.23 -5.49
N ARG A 44 4.57 4.13 -6.79
CA ARG A 44 3.75 4.72 -7.86
C ARG A 44 2.36 4.10 -7.94
N ARG A 45 2.25 2.78 -7.87
CA ARG A 45 0.96 2.07 -7.94
C ARG A 45 0.10 2.31 -6.71
N THR A 46 0.68 2.22 -5.51
CA THR A 46 -0.02 2.53 -4.26
C THR A 46 -0.50 3.99 -4.24
N ARG A 47 0.24 4.93 -4.84
CA ARG A 47 -0.20 6.32 -4.98
C ARG A 47 -1.41 6.46 -5.91
N LEU A 48 -1.43 5.77 -7.04
CA LEU A 48 -2.59 5.78 -7.94
C LEU A 48 -3.84 5.23 -7.23
N LEU A 49 -3.69 4.08 -6.56
CA LEU A 49 -4.77 3.49 -5.75
C LEU A 49 -5.26 4.44 -4.67
N TYR A 50 -4.37 5.19 -4.02
CA TYR A 50 -4.73 6.22 -3.05
C TYR A 50 -5.56 7.32 -3.69
N GLU A 51 -5.08 7.93 -4.79
CA GLU A 51 -5.76 9.03 -5.48
C GLU A 51 -7.16 8.60 -5.94
N GLU A 52 -7.29 7.44 -6.57
CA GLU A 52 -8.57 6.88 -7.01
C GLU A 52 -9.51 6.57 -5.85
N THR A 53 -9.00 5.98 -4.76
CA THR A 53 -9.81 5.62 -3.59
C THR A 53 -10.29 6.86 -2.85
N GLU A 54 -9.47 7.92 -2.76
CA GLU A 54 -9.87 9.19 -2.15
C GLU A 54 -10.92 9.91 -2.99
N ASP A 55 -10.77 9.92 -4.31
CA ASP A 55 -11.77 10.51 -5.20
C ASP A 55 -13.10 9.76 -5.12
N PHE A 56 -13.06 8.43 -5.04
CA PHE A 56 -14.23 7.60 -4.84
C PHE A 56 -14.88 7.85 -3.47
N TYR A 57 -14.09 7.94 -2.41
CA TYR A 57 -14.55 8.25 -1.06
C TYR A 57 -15.28 9.58 -0.94
N ARG A 58 -14.87 10.61 -1.70
CA ARG A 58 -15.57 11.91 -1.70
C ARG A 58 -16.92 11.88 -2.40
N ARG A 59 -17.16 10.94 -3.31
CA ARG A 59 -18.34 10.90 -4.19
C ARG A 59 -19.39 9.88 -3.75
N THR A 60 -19.01 8.92 -2.94
CA THR A 60 -19.84 7.77 -2.55
C THR A 60 -20.14 7.78 -1.05
N ARG A 61 -21.22 7.11 -0.66
CA ARG A 61 -21.56 6.89 0.74
C ARG A 61 -20.48 6.04 1.41
N VAL A 62 -20.05 6.46 2.60
CA VAL A 62 -19.03 5.73 3.37
C VAL A 62 -19.52 4.32 3.71
N SER A 63 -18.69 3.32 3.40
CA SER A 63 -18.91 1.92 3.74
C SER A 63 -17.68 1.34 4.45
N THR A 64 -17.88 0.25 5.22
CA THR A 64 -16.80 -0.43 5.93
C THR A 64 -15.71 -0.90 4.97
N GLY A 65 -16.07 -1.52 3.85
CA GLY A 65 -15.11 -2.03 2.87
C GLY A 65 -14.23 -0.94 2.26
N LEU A 66 -14.79 0.25 2.05
CA LEU A 66 -14.05 1.41 1.56
C LEU A 66 -13.08 1.95 2.62
N CYS A 67 -13.52 2.08 3.87
CA CYS A 67 -12.64 2.48 4.97
C CYS A 67 -11.49 1.49 5.18
N GLU A 68 -11.75 0.19 5.09
CA GLU A 68 -10.72 -0.85 5.14
C GLU A 68 -9.71 -0.67 4.01
N LEU A 69 -10.16 -0.45 2.77
CA LEU A 69 -9.28 -0.23 1.64
C LEU A 69 -8.39 0.99 1.86
N ARG A 70 -8.95 2.12 2.32
CA ARG A 70 -8.18 3.34 2.63
C ARG A 70 -7.10 3.07 3.68
N ASN A 71 -7.45 2.37 4.76
CA ASN A 71 -6.48 2.00 5.80
C ASN A 71 -5.38 1.09 5.28
N MET A 72 -5.74 0.08 4.47
CA MET A 72 -4.76 -0.81 3.84
C MET A 72 -3.77 -0.04 2.95
N ILE A 73 -4.26 0.90 2.14
CA ILE A 73 -3.42 1.74 1.28
C ILE A 73 -2.47 2.60 2.13
N ALA A 74 -2.96 3.21 3.21
CA ALA A 74 -2.13 4.01 4.11
C ALA A 74 -1.02 3.18 4.77
N VAL A 75 -1.34 1.98 5.27
CA VAL A 75 -0.34 1.06 5.86
C VAL A 75 0.66 0.60 4.80
N ALA A 76 0.20 0.26 3.60
CA ALA A 76 1.08 -0.13 2.50
C ALA A 76 2.07 0.99 2.14
N TYR A 77 1.60 2.24 2.08
CA TYR A 77 2.45 3.41 1.87
C TYR A 77 3.54 3.51 2.94
N LEU A 78 3.19 3.40 4.23
CA LEU A 78 4.17 3.47 5.32
C LEU A 78 5.22 2.35 5.23
N ILE A 79 4.80 1.12 4.90
CA ILE A 79 5.71 -0.02 4.71
C ILE A 79 6.67 0.25 3.54
N ILE A 80 6.16 0.72 2.40
CA ILE A 80 6.97 1.02 1.22
C ILE A 80 7.99 2.12 1.53
N ARG A 81 7.56 3.22 2.16
CA ARG A 81 8.42 4.33 2.56
C ARG A 81 9.50 3.88 3.53
N SER A 82 9.12 3.10 4.54
CA SER A 82 10.06 2.53 5.50
C SER A 82 11.11 1.65 4.82
N ALA A 83 10.69 0.81 3.88
CA ALA A 83 11.60 -0.02 3.09
C ALA A 83 12.51 0.78 2.15
N GLN A 84 12.04 1.91 1.59
CA GLN A 84 12.85 2.78 0.74
C GLN A 84 13.92 3.56 1.52
N MET A 85 13.66 3.85 2.80
CA MET A 85 14.59 4.59 3.66
C MET A 85 15.76 3.73 4.13
N ARG A 86 15.57 2.40 4.25
CA ARG A 86 16.66 1.49 4.64
C ARG A 86 17.51 1.10 3.44
N ARG A 87 18.80 1.38 3.51
CA ARG A 87 19.82 1.00 2.51
C ARG A 87 20.75 -0.08 3.04
N GLU A 88 20.16 -1.11 3.62
CA GLU A 88 20.84 -2.28 4.18
C GLU A 88 19.93 -3.51 4.06
N SER A 89 20.45 -4.68 4.41
CA SER A 89 19.64 -5.88 4.65
C SER A 89 19.78 -6.34 6.09
N ARG A 90 18.66 -6.47 6.79
CA ARG A 90 18.61 -6.85 8.21
C ARG A 90 17.30 -7.57 8.54
N GLY A 91 17.41 -8.76 9.13
CA GLY A 91 16.25 -9.56 9.53
C GLY A 91 15.31 -9.86 8.36
N LEU A 92 14.04 -9.48 8.48
CA LEU A 92 13.02 -9.68 7.43
C LEU A 92 13.06 -8.64 6.29
N HIS A 93 13.93 -7.64 6.41
CA HIS A 93 14.17 -6.66 5.36
C HIS A 93 15.41 -7.06 4.56
N TYR A 94 15.20 -7.67 3.38
CA TYR A 94 16.27 -8.01 2.46
C TYR A 94 16.18 -7.19 1.17
N MET A 95 17.21 -6.39 0.89
CA MET A 95 17.34 -5.59 -0.32
C MET A 95 18.51 -6.06 -1.18
N LEU A 96 18.22 -6.44 -2.43
CA LEU A 96 19.23 -6.91 -3.39
C LEU A 96 20.32 -5.87 -3.66
N ASP A 97 19.96 -4.59 -3.66
CA ASP A 97 20.90 -3.52 -3.94
C ASP A 97 21.84 -3.21 -2.74
N TYR A 98 21.50 -3.69 -1.53
CA TYR A 98 22.29 -3.53 -0.30
C TYR A 98 22.19 -4.82 0.55
N PRO A 99 22.92 -5.89 0.18
CA PRO A 99 22.76 -7.21 0.78
C PRO A 99 23.34 -7.32 2.19
N GLU A 100 24.21 -6.38 2.59
CA GLU A 100 24.88 -6.40 3.88
C GLU A 100 24.16 -5.50 4.91
N PRO A 101 24.23 -5.84 6.20
CA PRO A 101 23.79 -4.97 7.29
C PRO A 101 24.73 -3.77 7.45
N VAL A 102 24.19 -2.62 7.84
CA VAL A 102 24.93 -1.38 8.15
C VAL A 102 24.63 -0.97 9.58
N GLU A 103 25.65 -0.90 10.44
CA GLU A 103 25.50 -0.59 11.88
C GLU A 103 24.73 0.72 12.13
N ASP A 104 25.05 1.79 11.40
CA ASP A 104 24.39 3.10 11.54
C ASP A 104 22.87 3.08 11.19
N GLU A 105 22.44 2.08 10.41
CA GLU A 105 21.03 1.89 10.03
C GLU A 105 20.27 0.98 11.02
N CYS A 106 20.96 0.46 12.05
CA CYS A 106 20.37 -0.34 13.13
C CYS A 106 19.53 0.53 14.10
N ARG A 107 18.53 1.21 13.54
CA ARG A 107 17.62 2.13 14.23
C ARG A 107 16.17 1.94 13.74
N PRO A 108 15.17 2.33 14.55
CA PRO A 108 13.80 2.36 14.10
C PRO A 108 13.62 3.32 12.92
N THR A 109 12.86 2.89 11.90
CA THR A 109 12.45 3.80 10.82
C THR A 109 11.23 4.59 11.28
N LEU A 110 11.33 5.91 11.21
CA LEU A 110 10.22 6.84 11.45
C LEU A 110 9.89 7.50 10.12
N VAL A 111 8.68 7.25 9.62
CA VAL A 111 8.16 7.76 8.33
C VAL A 111 7.32 9.00 8.55
#